data_AF-A0A9D2F823-F1
#
_entry.id   AF-A0A9D2F823-F1
#
_cell.length_a   1.000
_cell.length_b   1.000
_cell.length_c   1.000
_cell.angle_alpha   90.00
_cell.angle_beta   90.00
_cell.angle_gamma   90.00
#
_symmetry.space_group_name_H-M   'P 1'
#
loop_
_entity.id
_entity.type
_entity.pdbx_description
1 polymer ?
#
loop_
_entity_poly.entity_id
_entity_poly.type
_entity_poly.pdbx_seq_one_letter_code
_entity_poly.pdbx_strand_id
1 'polypeptide(L)' 'LNQEVRRREKIIRIFPNQTSANRLIGAVLMDLHDEWIYSSRKYINFDK' A
#
# COMPACT_ATOMS: atom_id res chain seq x y z
N LEU A 1 -7.08 0.50 -1.47
CA LEU A 1 -6.02 1.40 -0.96
C LEU A 1 -6.40 2.10 0.35
N ASN A 2 -7.28 3.12 0.36
CA ASN A 2 -7.56 3.93 1.58
C ASN A 2 -8.06 3.12 2.78
N GLN A 3 -8.88 2.09 2.54
CA GLN A 3 -9.33 1.18 3.60
C GLN A 3 -8.17 0.41 4.23
N GLU A 4 -7.21 -0.05 3.44
CA GLU A 4 -6.07 -0.83 3.93
C GLU A 4 -5.10 0.04 4.73
N VAL A 5 -4.86 1.28 4.27
CA VAL A 5 -4.10 2.28 5.04
C VAL A 5 -4.76 2.54 6.39
N ARG A 6 -6.08 2.79 6.41
CA ARG A 6 -6.85 3.03 7.66
C ARG A 6 -6.84 1.81 8.59
N ARG A 7 -6.89 0.59 8.04
CA ARG A 7 -6.81 -0.66 8.81
C ARG A 7 -5.47 -0.79 9.53
N ARG A 8 -4.35 -0.54 8.85
CA ARG A 8 -3.00 -0.66 9.44
C ARG A 8 -2.67 0.51 10.39
N GLU A 9 -3.16 1.71 10.08
CA GLU A 9 -3.04 2.89 10.96
C GLU A 9 -3.73 2.68 12.32
N LYS A 10 -4.85 1.95 12.36
CA LYS A 10 -5.64 1.73 13.57
C LYS A 10 -4.83 1.17 14.75
N ILE A 11 -3.79 0.39 14.47
CA ILE A 11 -2.89 -0.17 15.49
C ILE A 11 -1.87 0.87 15.98
N ILE A 12 -1.38 1.72 15.07
CA ILE A 12 -0.30 2.68 15.33
C ILE A 12 -0.79 3.85 16.19
N ARG A 13 -2.06 4.26 16.05
CA ARG A 13 -2.74 5.37 16.76
C ARG A 13 -2.13 6.77 16.50
N ILE A 14 -0.82 6.96 16.70
CA ILE A 14 -0.10 8.21 16.45
C ILE A 14 1.26 7.88 15.83
N PHE A 15 1.61 8.51 14.71
CA PHE A 15 2.92 8.35 14.12
C PHE A 15 3.96 9.23 14.82
N PRO A 16 5.18 8.71 15.07
CA PRO A 16 6.24 9.47 15.72
C PRO A 16 6.86 10.55 14.81
N ASN A 17 6.70 10.42 13.48
CA ASN A 17 7.13 11.39 12.47
C ASN A 17 6.54 11.04 11.10
N GLN A 18 6.70 11.96 10.14
CA GLN A 18 6.22 11.78 8.76
C GLN A 18 6.91 10.61 8.05
N THR A 19 8.20 10.36 8.31
CA THR A 19 8.94 9.26 7.68
C THR A 19 8.33 7.91 8.02
N SER A 20 7.89 7.70 9.27
CA SER A 20 7.19 6.47 9.68
C SER A 20 5.84 6.30 8.99
N ALA A 21 5.09 7.37 8.75
CA ALA A 21 3.87 7.33 7.95
C ALA A 21 4.15 6.97 6.48
N ASN A 22 5.21 7.57 5.89
CA ASN A 22 5.63 7.26 4.52
C ASN A 22 6.04 5.79 4.37
N ARG A 23 6.72 5.21 5.37
CA ARG A 23 7.07 3.78 5.37
C ARG A 23 5.82 2.89 5.34
N LEU A 24 4.79 3.22 6.13
CA LEU A 24 3.55 2.44 6.12
C LEU A 24 2.87 2.51 4.75
N ILE A 25 2.73 3.72 4.21
CA ILE A 25 2.08 3.93 2.91
C ILE A 25 2.87 3.21 1.82
N GLY A 26 4.20 3.33 1.82
CA GLY A 26 5.08 2.63 0.89
C GLY A 26 4.92 1.10 0.97
N ALA A 27 4.86 0.53 2.18
CA ALA A 27 4.64 -0.89 2.36
C ALA A 27 3.27 -1.35 1.80
N VAL A 28 2.20 -0.59 2.04
CA VAL A 28 0.86 -0.89 1.47
C VAL A 28 0.88 -0.84 -0.05
N LEU A 29 1.59 0.12 -0.64
CA LEU A 29 1.71 0.24 -2.09
C LEU A 29 2.53 -0.90 -2.70
N MET A 30 3.60 -1.34 -2.04
CA MET A 30 4.39 -2.51 -2.46
C MET A 30 3.54 -3.78 -2.44
N ASP A 31 2.79 -4.03 -1.36
CA ASP A 31 1.90 -5.19 -1.28
C ASP A 31 0.85 -5.21 -2.41
N LEU A 32 0.27 -4.04 -2.73
CA LEU A 32 -0.69 -3.91 -3.84
C LEU A 32 -0.04 -4.10 -5.20
N HIS A 33 1.18 -3.59 -5.39
CA HIS A 33 1.93 -3.79 -6.61
C HIS A 33 2.22 -5.28 -6.85
N ASP A 34 2.67 -5.98 -5.80
CA ASP A 34 2.90 -7.42 -5.85
C ASP A 34 1.59 -8.16 -6.18
N GLU A 35 0.48 -7.83 -5.50
CA GLU A 35 -0.83 -8.41 -5.82
C GLU A 35 -1.21 -8.21 -7.28
N TRP A 36 -0.98 -7.03 -7.85
CA TRP A 36 -1.27 -6.74 -9.25
C TRP A 36 -0.37 -7.49 -10.23
N ILE A 37 0.90 -7.69 -9.90
CA ILE A 37 1.83 -8.49 -10.72
C ILE A 37 1.42 -9.96 -10.72
N TYR A 38 1.07 -10.51 -9.56
CA TYR A 38 0.71 -11.92 -9.42
C TYR A 38 -0.74 -12.24 -9.80
N SER A 39 -1.59 -11.22 -9.95
CA SER A 39 -2.98 -11.43 -10.36
C SER A 39 -3.10 -11.88 -11.80
N SER A 40 -3.93 -12.90 -12.06
CA SER A 40 -4.30 -13.33 -13.41
C SER A 40 -5.15 -12.30 -14.16
N ARG A 41 -5.71 -11.32 -13.44
CA ARG A 41 -6.42 -10.18 -14.02
C ARG A 41 -5.41 -9.07 -14.32
N LYS A 42 -5.35 -8.63 -15.57
CA LYS A 42 -4.54 -7.47 -15.96
C LYS A 42 -5.12 -6.19 -15.37
N TYR A 43 -4.60 -5.75 -14.23
CA TYR A 43 -4.93 -4.46 -13.64
C TYR A 43 -4.06 -3.33 -14.18
N ILE A 44 -2.84 -3.66 -14.61
CA ILE A 44 -1.94 -2.73 -15.31
C ILE A 44 -1.71 -3.29 -16.70
N ASN A 45 -2.05 -2.51 -17.72
CA ASN A 45 -1.68 -2.81 -19.10
C ASN A 45 -0.48 -1.92 -19.45
N PHE A 46 0.70 -2.53 -19.51
CA PHE A 46 1.90 -1.86 -19.99
C PHE A 46 1.88 -1.86 -21.52
N ASP A 47 0.93 -1.14 -22.13
CA ASP A 47 1.07 -0.84 -23.55
C ASP A 47 2.23 0.15 -23.71
N LYS A 48 3.12 -0.20 -24.63
CA LYS A 48 4.30 0.57 -25.02
C LYS A 48 3.94 1.67 -26.01
#